data_AF-A0A6P8HLH9-F1
#
_entry.id   AF-A0A6P8HLH9-F1
#
_cell.length_a   1.000
_cell.length_b   1.000
_cell.length_c   1.000
_cell.angle_alpha   90.00
_cell.angle_beta   90.00
_cell.angle_gamma   90.00
#
_symmetry.space_group_name_H-M   'P 1'
#
loop_
_entity.id
_entity.type
_entity.pdbx_description
1 polymer ?
#
loop_
_entity_poly.entity_id
_entity_poly.type
_entity_poly.pdbx_seq_one_letter_code
_entity_poly.pdbx_strand_id
1 'polypeptide(L)'
;MHFLFCLAFVVFYHGQSALTFEEENWLLDLHEGDIQLNNVQKDSLRFFGDPTTSLGARGLTSDATKLWSNLIVPYDISLELENVPEAVASINAAIREWEENTCLKFVRRTTERDYIKMFNGSGCWSYVGRQGGMQLMSLKSGCWHLGTVAHEIGHAMGFWHEQSRPDRDNFVKIVWDNIPEPRRHNFNKYNRTQVDSLGVRYDYLAIMHYSKTAFSSNGQPTIIPLDPNAIQLGQRVGLSPLDVKQADLLYKCNGQTTRPLTPIKPNPPPPGPDTCTFDIMGDLCGFVNIDGDQFDWTQLLGKTPSGKTGPAADHTTGRWGWFLYIEASIPRKEGDTAILRSKAYASTTERCLHFYYHMYGKNIGSLSVTHSLISDPANEQELWKMLGNQGNAWIRADVQLPATSSPYTISFVGVRGNGYMGDIAIDDIYFTDGRC
;
A
#
# COMPACT_ATOMS: atom_id res chain seq x y z
N MET A 1 36.15 -44.73 -5.46
CA MET A 1 35.23 -45.06 -6.58
C MET A 1 33.92 -45.56 -5.97
N HIS A 2 33.03 -44.65 -5.59
CA HIS A 2 31.64 -44.93 -5.17
C HIS A 2 30.82 -43.66 -5.47
N PHE A 3 29.75 -43.84 -6.22
CA PHE A 3 28.76 -42.82 -6.59
C PHE A 3 27.92 -42.42 -5.36
N LEU A 4 27.65 -41.12 -5.20
CA LEU A 4 26.48 -40.65 -4.45
C LEU A 4 25.72 -39.61 -5.27
N PHE A 5 24.47 -39.94 -5.56
CA PHE A 5 23.45 -39.10 -6.15
C PHE A 5 23.12 -37.92 -5.22
N CYS A 6 23.09 -36.70 -5.75
CA CYS A 6 22.41 -35.57 -5.10
C CYS A 6 21.08 -35.35 -5.84
N LEU A 7 19.98 -35.71 -5.19
CA LEU A 7 18.61 -35.52 -5.68
C LEU A 7 18.26 -34.03 -5.64
N ALA A 8 18.04 -33.45 -6.83
CA ALA A 8 17.35 -32.18 -6.98
C ALA A 8 15.86 -32.40 -6.71
N PHE A 9 15.34 -31.86 -5.61
CA PHE A 9 13.91 -31.68 -5.43
C PHE A 9 13.48 -30.42 -6.18
N VAL A 10 12.94 -30.63 -7.38
CA VAL A 10 12.17 -29.62 -8.12
C VAL A 10 10.74 -29.67 -7.58
N VAL A 11 10.34 -28.68 -6.80
CA VAL A 11 8.92 -28.43 -6.50
C VAL A 11 8.44 -27.37 -7.50
N PHE A 12 7.61 -27.80 -8.45
CA PHE A 12 6.88 -26.91 -9.33
C PHE A 12 5.67 -26.32 -8.58
N TYR A 13 5.58 -25.00 -8.51
CA TYR A 13 4.31 -24.28 -8.50
C TYR A 13 4.38 -23.17 -9.55
N HIS A 14 3.32 -23.08 -10.35
CA HIS A 14 3.24 -22.31 -11.59
C HIS A 14 3.43 -20.79 -11.39
N GLY A 15 4.22 -20.17 -12.27
CA GLY A 15 3.93 -18.81 -12.72
C GLY A 15 5.00 -17.73 -12.63
N GLN A 16 6.29 -18.03 -12.42
CA GLN A 16 7.38 -17.10 -12.72
C GLN A 16 8.56 -17.89 -13.32
N SER A 17 9.03 -17.46 -14.49
CA SER A 17 10.25 -17.98 -15.10
C SER A 17 11.43 -17.74 -14.16
N ALA A 18 12.16 -18.80 -13.82
CA ALA A 18 13.43 -18.68 -13.11
C ALA A 18 14.34 -17.71 -13.88
N LEU A 19 14.83 -16.68 -13.19
CA LEU A 19 15.74 -15.69 -13.76
C LEU A 19 17.06 -16.38 -14.14
N THR A 20 17.66 -15.92 -15.23
CA THR A 20 18.97 -16.44 -15.66
C THR A 20 20.06 -16.03 -14.68
N PHE A 21 21.15 -16.81 -14.57
CA PHE A 21 22.28 -16.54 -13.66
C PHE A 21 22.92 -15.15 -13.89
N GLU A 22 22.83 -14.60 -15.11
CA GLU A 22 23.26 -13.23 -15.41
C GLU A 22 22.28 -12.16 -14.88
N GLU A 23 20.96 -12.41 -14.93
CA GLU A 23 19.94 -11.50 -14.35
C GLU A 23 20.00 -11.47 -12.82
N GLU A 24 20.36 -12.58 -12.15
CA GLU A 24 20.59 -12.60 -10.69
C GLU A 24 21.80 -11.75 -10.28
N ASN A 25 22.88 -11.75 -11.06
CA ASN A 25 24.07 -10.94 -10.77
C ASN A 25 23.84 -9.43 -10.93
N TRP A 26 23.00 -9.00 -11.87
CA TRP A 26 22.67 -7.57 -12.03
C TRP A 26 21.80 -7.02 -10.89
N LEU A 27 20.85 -7.82 -10.38
CA LEU A 27 20.05 -7.47 -9.20
C LEU A 27 20.88 -7.43 -7.90
N LEU A 28 22.04 -8.08 -7.87
CA LEU A 28 22.99 -8.02 -6.75
C LEU A 28 23.81 -6.71 -6.74
N ASP A 29 23.86 -5.96 -7.85
CA ASP A 29 24.65 -4.74 -7.98
C ASP A 29 23.85 -3.44 -7.72
N LEU A 30 22.51 -3.53 -7.67
CA LEU A 30 21.65 -2.41 -7.31
C LEU A 30 21.66 -2.17 -5.80
N HIS A 31 21.89 -0.93 -5.40
CA HIS A 31 21.85 -0.56 -3.99
C HIS A 31 20.41 -0.63 -3.50
N GLU A 32 20.17 -1.27 -2.36
CA GLU A 32 18.81 -1.44 -1.84
C GLU A 32 17.87 -2.09 -2.89
N GLY A 33 18.41 -2.89 -3.80
CA GLY A 33 17.67 -3.67 -4.80
C GLY A 33 17.12 -2.92 -6.02
N ASP A 34 16.92 -1.60 -5.96
CA ASP A 34 16.34 -0.79 -7.06
C ASP A 34 16.96 0.62 -7.19
N ILE A 35 18.04 0.92 -6.47
CA ILE A 35 18.77 2.18 -6.62
C ILE A 35 20.06 1.99 -7.42
N GLN A 36 20.13 2.65 -8.57
CA GLN A 36 21.37 2.77 -9.33
C GLN A 36 22.20 3.93 -8.77
N LEU A 37 23.36 3.62 -8.18
CA LEU A 37 24.29 4.63 -7.66
C LEU A 37 25.27 5.10 -8.74
N ASN A 38 25.48 6.41 -8.84
CA ASN A 38 26.61 6.99 -9.57
C ASN A 38 27.92 6.89 -8.74
N ASN A 39 29.08 7.18 -9.34
CA ASN A 39 30.37 7.10 -8.65
C ASN A 39 30.48 7.99 -7.41
N VAL A 40 29.95 9.22 -7.47
CA VAL A 40 29.95 10.17 -6.34
C VAL A 40 29.10 9.66 -5.17
N GLN A 41 27.96 9.04 -5.47
CA GLN A 41 27.08 8.43 -4.47
C GLN A 41 27.73 7.17 -3.88
N LYS A 42 28.34 6.32 -4.70
CA LYS A 42 29.12 5.16 -4.25
C LYS A 42 30.25 5.58 -3.30
N ASP A 43 30.99 6.62 -3.66
CA ASP A 43 32.09 7.14 -2.84
C ASP A 43 31.55 7.74 -1.54
N SER A 44 30.50 8.57 -1.60
CA SER A 44 29.88 9.15 -0.40
C SER A 44 29.39 8.08 0.59
N LEU A 45 28.76 7.01 0.09
CA LEU A 45 28.30 5.90 0.94
C LEU A 45 29.48 5.11 1.53
N ARG A 46 30.58 4.94 0.80
CA ARG A 46 31.80 4.26 1.30
C ARG A 46 32.55 5.06 2.36
N PHE A 47 32.70 6.37 2.18
CA PHE A 47 33.51 7.22 3.06
C PHE A 47 32.77 7.72 4.31
N PHE A 48 31.45 7.91 4.23
CA PHE A 48 30.66 8.44 5.35
C PHE A 48 29.75 7.38 6.01
N GLY A 49 29.86 6.12 5.58
CA GLY A 49 29.12 4.97 6.12
C GLY A 49 29.66 4.40 7.44
N ASP A 50 30.72 4.98 8.02
CA ASP A 50 31.13 4.69 9.39
C ASP A 50 30.29 5.53 10.38
N PRO A 51 29.55 4.91 11.31
CA PRO A 51 28.68 5.60 12.27
C PRO A 51 29.42 6.50 13.28
N THR A 52 30.76 6.58 13.25
CA THR A 52 31.54 7.24 14.31
C THR A 52 32.23 8.55 13.95
N THR A 53 32.26 8.99 12.69
CA THR A 53 33.02 10.21 12.31
C THR A 53 32.13 11.41 12.00
N SER A 54 32.12 12.37 12.93
CA SER A 54 31.36 13.61 12.92
C SER A 54 32.04 14.75 12.13
N LEU A 55 32.20 14.63 10.82
CA LEU A 55 32.71 15.74 10.00
C LEU A 55 31.86 15.98 8.75
N GLY A 56 30.93 16.92 8.90
CA GLY A 56 30.42 17.85 7.89
C GLY A 56 30.24 17.37 6.44
N ALA A 57 29.06 16.86 6.12
CA ALA A 57 28.55 16.85 4.75
C ALA A 57 27.01 16.93 4.81
N ARG A 58 26.42 17.74 3.93
CA ARG A 58 24.97 17.92 3.79
C ARG A 58 24.40 16.63 3.18
N GLY A 59 23.25 16.17 3.68
CA GLY A 59 22.53 15.02 3.13
C GLY A 59 22.43 15.08 1.62
N LEU A 60 22.65 13.96 0.93
CA LEU A 60 22.51 13.87 -0.52
C LEU A 60 21.10 14.25 -0.98
N THR A 61 20.10 14.14 -0.10
CA THR A 61 18.74 14.67 -0.30
C THR A 61 18.59 16.16 0.03
N SER A 62 19.49 16.73 0.83
CA SER A 62 19.52 18.16 1.20
C SER A 62 20.41 19.01 0.28
N ASP A 63 21.14 18.38 -0.65
CA ASP A 63 21.90 19.09 -1.68
C ASP A 63 20.94 19.59 -2.78
N ALA A 64 20.62 20.88 -2.73
CA ALA A 64 19.77 21.54 -3.72
C ALA A 64 20.28 21.36 -5.17
N THR A 65 21.57 21.07 -5.38
CA THR A 65 22.09 20.79 -6.73
C THR A 65 21.61 19.44 -7.29
N LYS A 66 21.14 18.53 -6.43
CA LYS A 66 20.56 17.24 -6.83
C LYS A 66 19.05 17.28 -7.02
N LEU A 67 18.42 18.43 -6.80
CA LEU A 67 17.00 18.63 -7.09
C LEU A 67 16.78 19.09 -8.54
N TRP A 68 15.58 18.84 -9.06
CA TRP A 68 15.17 19.32 -10.37
C TRP A 68 14.90 20.84 -10.35
N SER A 69 15.57 21.58 -11.23
CA SER A 69 15.49 23.04 -11.28
C SER A 69 14.15 23.54 -11.80
N ASN A 70 13.68 24.70 -11.31
CA ASN A 70 12.43 25.34 -11.71
C ASN A 70 11.18 24.45 -11.54
N LEU A 71 11.29 23.37 -10.74
CA LEU A 71 10.22 22.40 -10.52
C LEU A 71 9.78 21.67 -11.81
N ILE A 72 10.61 21.71 -12.86
CA ILE A 72 10.33 21.04 -14.14
C ILE A 72 11.20 19.80 -14.24
N VAL A 73 10.56 18.68 -14.59
CA VAL A 73 11.19 17.38 -14.79
C VAL A 73 11.00 16.95 -16.25
N PRO A 74 11.98 17.22 -17.13
CA PRO A 74 11.93 16.73 -18.50
C PRO A 74 12.06 15.20 -18.53
N TYR A 75 11.23 14.53 -19.31
CA TYR A 75 11.29 13.08 -19.48
C TYR A 75 11.07 12.65 -20.93
N ASP A 76 11.59 11.49 -21.25
CA ASP A 76 11.46 10.83 -22.54
C ASP A 76 11.16 9.34 -22.32
N ILE A 77 10.32 8.75 -23.17
CA ILE A 77 9.95 7.33 -23.10
C ILE A 77 10.60 6.63 -24.30
N SER A 78 11.24 5.48 -24.09
CA SER A 78 11.78 4.69 -25.19
C SER A 78 10.67 4.18 -26.12
N LEU A 79 10.96 4.03 -27.43
CA LEU A 79 10.00 3.50 -28.40
C LEU A 79 9.43 2.13 -27.98
N GLU A 80 10.22 1.32 -27.30
CA GLU A 80 9.79 0.00 -26.79
C GLU A 80 8.65 0.12 -25.77
N LEU A 81 8.71 1.10 -24.88
CA LEU A 81 7.63 1.36 -23.92
C LEU A 81 6.48 2.13 -24.56
N GLU A 82 6.75 3.07 -25.48
CA GLU A 82 5.70 3.85 -26.16
C GLU A 82 4.74 2.99 -26.97
N ASN A 83 5.24 1.87 -27.52
CA ASN A 83 4.43 0.92 -28.29
C ASN A 83 3.60 -0.02 -27.41
N VAL A 84 3.67 0.10 -26.08
CA VAL A 84 2.93 -0.75 -25.13
C VAL A 84 1.92 0.11 -24.35
N PRO A 85 0.62 0.05 -24.68
CA PRO A 85 -0.40 0.90 -24.07
C PRO A 85 -0.44 0.84 -22.53
N GLU A 86 -0.25 -0.34 -21.95
CA GLU A 86 -0.26 -0.55 -20.50
C GLU A 86 0.91 0.15 -19.79
N ALA A 87 2.09 0.15 -20.42
CA ALA A 87 3.28 0.84 -19.92
C ALA A 87 3.06 2.37 -19.96
N VAL A 88 2.62 2.88 -21.11
CA VAL A 88 2.31 4.31 -21.29
C VAL A 88 1.22 4.78 -20.33
N ALA A 89 0.16 3.99 -20.15
CA ALA A 89 -0.91 4.32 -19.21
C ALA A 89 -0.39 4.40 -17.77
N SER A 90 0.44 3.45 -17.35
CA SER A 90 1.02 3.42 -15.99
C SER A 90 2.00 4.58 -15.76
N ILE A 91 2.84 4.90 -16.73
CA ILE A 91 3.76 6.04 -16.68
C ILE A 91 2.98 7.35 -16.58
N ASN A 92 1.97 7.55 -17.44
CA ASN A 92 1.14 8.75 -17.40
C ASN A 92 0.33 8.87 -16.11
N ALA A 93 -0.09 7.75 -15.51
CA ALA A 93 -0.78 7.73 -14.23
C ALA A 93 0.16 8.13 -13.08
N ALA A 94 1.38 7.60 -13.06
CA ALA A 94 2.38 7.94 -12.05
C ALA A 94 2.92 9.38 -12.19
N ILE A 95 3.07 9.90 -13.42
CA ILE A 95 3.40 11.31 -13.63
C ILE A 95 2.28 12.20 -13.07
N ARG A 96 1.03 11.87 -13.41
CA ARG A 96 -0.13 12.61 -12.92
C ARG A 96 -0.24 12.58 -11.41
N GLU A 97 0.05 11.44 -10.79
CA GLU A 97 0.11 11.29 -9.34
C GLU A 97 1.02 12.35 -8.70
N TRP A 98 2.22 12.54 -9.25
CA TRP A 98 3.14 13.55 -8.76
C TRP A 98 2.67 14.98 -9.06
N GLU A 99 2.10 15.25 -10.24
CA GLU A 99 1.59 16.58 -10.61
C GLU A 99 0.33 17.00 -9.82
N GLU A 100 -0.50 16.03 -9.44
CA GLU A 100 -1.74 16.27 -8.68
C GLU A 100 -1.48 16.50 -7.19
N ASN A 101 -0.35 16.00 -6.68
CA ASN A 101 -0.01 16.09 -5.26
C ASN A 101 1.18 17.02 -4.97
N THR A 102 1.94 17.46 -5.97
CA THR A 102 3.12 18.31 -5.77
C THR A 102 3.20 19.43 -6.80
N CYS A 103 4.09 20.39 -6.56
CA CYS A 103 4.38 21.48 -7.49
C CYS A 103 5.31 21.08 -8.64
N LEU A 104 5.70 19.80 -8.74
CA LEU A 104 6.54 19.32 -9.83
C LEU A 104 5.72 19.21 -11.10
N LYS A 105 6.34 19.60 -12.23
CA LYS A 105 5.75 19.52 -13.56
C LYS A 105 6.58 18.62 -14.46
N PHE A 106 5.97 17.58 -15.00
CA PHE A 106 6.64 16.67 -15.91
C PHE A 106 6.37 17.09 -17.34
N VAL A 107 7.43 17.25 -18.13
CA VAL A 107 7.32 17.70 -19.52
C VAL A 107 7.98 16.71 -20.45
N ARG A 108 7.33 16.41 -21.58
CA ARG A 108 7.99 15.67 -22.65
C ARG A 108 9.20 16.47 -23.11
N ARG A 109 10.36 15.84 -23.03
CA ARG A 109 11.64 16.46 -23.36
C ARG A 109 11.66 16.87 -24.83
N THR A 110 12.23 18.03 -25.08
CA THR A 110 12.58 18.53 -26.42
C THR A 110 14.10 18.70 -26.53
N THR A 111 14.65 19.76 -25.93
CA THR A 111 16.07 20.15 -26.03
C THR A 111 16.78 20.16 -24.68
N GLU A 112 16.08 19.89 -23.59
CA GLU A 112 16.63 19.93 -22.24
C GLU A 112 17.78 18.95 -22.10
N ARG A 113 18.88 19.43 -21.50
CA ARG A 113 20.10 18.65 -21.27
C ARG A 113 19.87 17.56 -20.23
N ASP A 114 19.20 17.93 -19.14
CA ASP A 114 18.98 17.07 -17.99
C ASP A 114 17.57 16.50 -18.06
N TYR A 115 17.43 15.18 -18.11
CA TYR A 115 16.12 14.53 -18.28
C TYR A 115 16.17 13.06 -17.88
N ILE A 116 14.99 12.51 -17.58
CA ILE A 116 14.80 11.08 -17.31
C ILE A 116 14.46 10.37 -18.62
N LYS A 117 15.21 9.33 -19.00
CA LYS A 117 14.86 8.41 -20.09
C LYS A 117 14.32 7.11 -19.51
N MET A 118 13.01 6.91 -19.63
CA MET A 118 12.32 5.70 -19.21
C MET A 118 12.43 4.63 -20.30
N PHE A 119 12.88 3.42 -19.94
CA PHE A 119 13.11 2.34 -20.91
C PHE A 119 12.82 0.95 -20.32
N ASN A 120 12.63 -0.04 -21.20
CA ASN A 120 12.36 -1.42 -20.81
C ASN A 120 13.66 -2.18 -20.52
N GLY A 121 14.24 -1.95 -19.33
CA GLY A 121 15.47 -2.62 -18.89
C GLY A 121 15.22 -3.88 -18.05
N SER A 122 16.22 -4.28 -17.27
CA SER A 122 16.12 -5.35 -16.28
C SER A 122 15.64 -4.80 -14.93
N GLY A 123 14.52 -5.31 -14.42
CA GLY A 123 13.94 -4.88 -13.15
C GLY A 123 13.33 -3.47 -13.19
N CYS A 124 12.92 -3.01 -12.01
CA CYS A 124 12.46 -1.64 -11.77
C CYS A 124 13.58 -0.95 -10.98
N TRP A 125 14.11 0.17 -11.49
CA TRP A 125 15.13 0.92 -10.77
C TRP A 125 15.29 2.34 -11.32
N SER A 126 15.87 3.21 -10.50
CA SER A 126 16.13 4.61 -10.81
C SER A 126 17.38 5.12 -10.08
N TYR A 127 17.84 6.31 -10.48
CA TYR A 127 18.85 7.05 -9.74
C TYR A 127 18.19 7.91 -8.66
N VAL A 128 18.89 8.15 -7.55
CA VAL A 128 18.40 9.09 -6.54
C VAL A 128 18.76 10.55 -6.87
N GLY A 129 17.75 11.36 -7.15
CA GLY A 129 17.86 12.77 -7.52
C GLY A 129 18.29 13.01 -8.98
N ARG A 130 18.45 14.29 -9.32
CA ARG A 130 18.97 14.75 -10.62
C ARG A 130 20.47 14.47 -10.74
N GLN A 131 20.84 13.72 -11.78
CA GLN A 131 22.22 13.32 -12.04
C GLN A 131 22.99 14.34 -12.89
N GLY A 132 22.28 15.08 -13.74
CA GLY A 132 22.86 15.92 -14.80
C GLY A 132 23.05 15.11 -16.10
N GLY A 133 22.62 15.66 -17.24
CA GLY A 133 22.50 14.94 -18.49
C GLY A 133 21.31 13.96 -18.52
N MET A 134 21.36 13.00 -19.45
CA MET A 134 20.40 11.91 -19.49
C MET A 134 20.61 10.95 -18.31
N GLN A 135 19.56 10.68 -17.53
CA GLN A 135 19.55 9.61 -16.54
C GLN A 135 18.51 8.56 -16.89
N LEU A 136 18.89 7.29 -16.79
CA LEU A 136 18.02 6.16 -17.12
C LEU A 136 17.10 5.80 -15.96
N MET A 137 15.91 5.32 -16.28
CA MET A 137 14.97 4.68 -15.35
C MET A 137 14.43 3.41 -16.01
N SER A 138 14.69 2.26 -15.39
CA SER A 138 14.26 0.96 -15.94
C SER A 138 12.87 0.61 -15.46
N LEU A 139 12.00 0.23 -16.39
CA LEU A 139 10.64 -0.22 -16.14
C LEU A 139 10.36 -1.50 -16.95
N LYS A 140 10.86 -2.64 -16.45
CA LYS A 140 10.59 -3.98 -17.03
C LYS A 140 9.09 -4.29 -17.05
N SER A 141 8.65 -5.18 -17.94
CA SER A 141 7.34 -5.83 -17.83
C SER A 141 7.15 -6.43 -16.43
N GLY A 142 6.09 -6.00 -15.74
CA GLY A 142 5.84 -6.24 -14.31
C GLY A 142 6.00 -5.01 -13.40
N CYS A 143 6.71 -3.97 -13.86
CA CYS A 143 6.82 -2.69 -13.16
C CYS A 143 5.66 -1.72 -13.50
N TRP A 144 4.83 -2.06 -14.49
CA TRP A 144 3.83 -1.15 -15.08
C TRP A 144 2.55 -1.09 -14.24
N HIS A 145 2.69 -0.51 -13.04
CA HIS A 145 1.61 -0.21 -12.12
C HIS A 145 1.88 1.18 -11.54
N LEU A 146 0.83 1.93 -11.21
CA LEU A 146 0.94 3.32 -10.74
C LEU A 146 1.97 3.44 -9.60
N GLY A 147 1.82 2.66 -8.52
CA GLY A 147 2.69 2.80 -7.36
C GLY A 147 4.15 2.42 -7.60
N THR A 148 4.42 1.42 -8.44
CA THR A 148 5.81 1.05 -8.78
C THR A 148 6.47 2.14 -9.61
N VAL A 149 5.80 2.67 -10.65
CA VAL A 149 6.38 3.76 -11.44
C VAL A 149 6.50 5.04 -10.61
N ALA A 150 5.53 5.34 -9.75
CA ALA A 150 5.59 6.50 -8.86
C ALA A 150 6.73 6.39 -7.83
N HIS A 151 7.06 5.17 -7.38
CA HIS A 151 8.21 4.88 -6.52
C HIS A 151 9.53 5.18 -7.24
N GLU A 152 9.71 4.71 -8.49
CA GLU A 152 10.92 5.02 -9.28
C GLU A 152 11.08 6.52 -9.57
N ILE A 153 9.95 7.21 -9.81
CA ILE A 153 9.93 8.67 -9.90
C ILE A 153 10.34 9.29 -8.55
N GLY A 154 9.90 8.74 -7.42
CA GLY A 154 10.33 9.14 -6.08
C GLY A 154 11.85 9.11 -5.92
N HIS A 155 12.50 8.02 -6.32
CA HIS A 155 13.97 8.00 -6.38
C HIS A 155 14.51 9.14 -7.23
N ALA A 156 14.03 9.32 -8.46
CA ALA A 156 14.50 10.39 -9.34
C ALA A 156 14.27 11.80 -8.76
N MET A 157 13.28 11.96 -7.88
CA MET A 157 13.00 13.22 -7.17
C MET A 157 13.91 13.45 -5.95
N GLY A 158 14.67 12.43 -5.53
CA GLY A 158 15.65 12.53 -4.46
C GLY A 158 15.29 11.74 -3.21
N PHE A 159 14.30 10.85 -3.26
CA PHE A 159 13.91 10.04 -2.10
C PHE A 159 14.69 8.73 -2.05
N TRP A 160 15.20 8.41 -0.86
CA TRP A 160 15.69 7.07 -0.51
C TRP A 160 14.58 6.28 0.15
N HIS A 161 14.84 5.02 0.46
CA HIS A 161 13.87 4.21 1.16
C HIS A 161 13.62 4.65 2.61
N GLU A 162 12.36 4.56 3.03
CA GLU A 162 11.92 4.95 4.38
C GLU A 162 12.51 4.03 5.46
N GLN A 163 12.63 2.72 5.18
CA GLN A 163 13.27 1.78 6.11
C GLN A 163 14.79 1.94 6.19
N SER A 164 15.39 2.91 5.50
CA SER A 164 16.82 3.21 5.63
C SER A 164 17.08 4.49 6.42
N ARG A 165 16.01 5.10 6.96
CA ARG A 165 16.13 6.27 7.83
C ARG A 165 17.03 6.00 9.06
N PRO A 166 17.78 7.02 9.53
CA PRO A 166 18.64 6.87 10.70
C PRO A 166 17.89 6.48 11.98
N ASP A 167 16.63 6.92 12.10
CA ASP A 167 15.74 6.73 13.26
C ASP A 167 14.81 5.52 13.14
N ARG A 168 14.90 4.72 12.06
CA ARG A 168 13.96 3.63 11.78
C ARG A 168 13.80 2.63 12.92
N ASP A 169 14.86 2.38 13.69
CA ASP A 169 14.87 1.31 14.71
C ASP A 169 13.97 1.67 15.91
N ASN A 170 13.46 2.91 15.96
CA ASN A 170 12.39 3.33 16.88
C ASN A 170 10.98 2.92 16.39
N PHE A 171 10.85 2.48 15.14
CA PHE A 171 9.58 2.23 14.45
C PHE A 171 9.47 0.81 13.89
N VAL A 172 10.58 0.23 13.43
CA VAL A 172 10.64 -1.12 12.87
C VAL A 172 11.83 -1.91 13.41
N LYS A 173 11.65 -3.21 13.52
CA LYS A 173 12.70 -4.18 13.81
C LYS A 173 13.07 -4.94 12.54
N ILE A 174 14.37 -4.97 12.22
CA ILE A 174 14.92 -5.83 11.16
C ILE A 174 15.18 -7.24 11.71
N VAL A 175 14.65 -8.26 11.05
CA VAL A 175 14.82 -9.67 11.39
C VAL A 175 15.93 -10.28 10.52
N TRP A 176 17.17 -10.06 10.94
CA TRP A 176 18.38 -10.45 10.20
C TRP A 176 18.48 -11.94 9.86
N ASP A 177 17.85 -12.81 10.65
CA ASP A 177 17.85 -14.27 10.42
C ASP A 177 17.00 -14.68 9.20
N ASN A 178 16.03 -13.85 8.80
CA ASN A 178 15.20 -14.09 7.62
C ASN A 178 15.84 -13.53 6.33
N ILE A 179 16.91 -12.73 6.46
CA ILE A 179 17.60 -12.06 5.36
C ILE A 179 18.89 -12.83 5.01
N PRO A 180 19.03 -13.33 3.77
CA PRO A 180 20.24 -14.02 3.35
C PRO A 180 21.44 -13.04 3.39
N GLU A 181 22.60 -13.53 3.83
CA GLU A 181 23.79 -12.72 4.08
C GLU A 181 24.15 -11.75 2.93
N PRO A 182 24.15 -12.19 1.64
CA PRO A 182 24.46 -11.30 0.52
C PRO A 182 23.50 -10.12 0.35
N ARG A 183 22.29 -10.16 0.94
CA ARG A 183 21.26 -9.12 0.82
C ARG A 183 21.12 -8.24 2.05
N ARG A 184 21.90 -8.49 3.11
CA ARG A 184 21.82 -7.71 4.36
C ARG A 184 22.16 -6.23 4.18
N HIS A 185 23.02 -5.91 3.20
CA HIS A 185 23.41 -4.53 2.91
C HIS A 185 22.23 -3.64 2.45
N ASN A 186 21.16 -4.22 1.90
CA ASN A 186 19.93 -3.50 1.52
C ASN A 186 19.14 -2.97 2.73
N PHE A 187 19.52 -3.38 3.93
CA PHE A 187 18.92 -2.91 5.19
C PHE A 187 19.90 -2.05 5.98
N ASN A 188 20.97 -1.53 5.38
CA ASN A 188 21.83 -0.59 6.10
C ASN A 188 21.10 0.75 6.31
N LYS A 189 21.32 1.41 7.44
CA LYS A 189 20.78 2.76 7.68
C LYS A 189 21.70 3.80 7.05
N TYR A 190 21.10 4.88 6.57
CA TYR A 190 21.84 6.10 6.28
C TYR A 190 22.15 6.86 7.58
N ASN A 191 23.18 7.69 7.55
CA ASN A 191 23.47 8.65 8.61
C ASN A 191 22.51 9.86 8.53
N ARG A 192 22.30 10.57 9.64
CA ARG A 192 21.55 11.84 9.69
C ARG A 192 22.15 12.92 8.78
N THR A 193 23.42 12.77 8.40
CA THR A 193 24.11 13.62 7.45
C THR A 193 23.91 13.21 5.99
N GLN A 194 23.21 12.10 5.71
CA GLN A 194 22.97 11.58 4.35
C GLN A 194 21.50 11.70 3.93
N VAL A 195 20.57 11.52 4.87
CA VAL A 195 19.13 11.68 4.67
C VAL A 195 18.56 12.69 5.66
N ASP A 196 17.86 13.69 5.13
CA ASP A 196 17.09 14.66 5.92
C ASP A 196 15.59 14.34 5.82
N SER A 197 14.99 13.97 6.95
CA SER A 197 13.54 13.72 7.05
C SER A 197 12.72 15.01 7.03
N LEU A 198 13.36 16.19 7.04
CA LEU A 198 12.72 17.52 7.03
C LEU A 198 11.70 17.70 8.17
N GLY A 199 11.91 17.00 9.28
CA GLY A 199 10.99 16.98 10.43
C GLY A 199 9.70 16.17 10.22
N VAL A 200 9.57 15.43 9.11
CA VAL A 200 8.45 14.52 8.87
C VAL A 200 8.64 13.24 9.70
N ARG A 201 7.57 12.83 10.39
CA ARG A 201 7.54 11.58 11.18
C ARG A 201 7.77 10.36 10.28
N TYR A 202 8.16 9.24 10.87
CA TYR A 202 8.29 7.98 10.13
C TYR A 202 6.96 7.56 9.53
N ASP A 203 6.97 7.14 8.27
CA ASP A 203 5.77 6.76 7.53
C ASP A 203 5.77 5.28 7.13
N TYR A 204 5.02 4.46 7.87
CA TYR A 204 4.83 3.04 7.54
C TYR A 204 4.18 2.81 6.17
N LEU A 205 3.44 3.80 5.66
CA LEU A 205 2.75 3.75 4.37
C LEU A 205 3.51 4.48 3.26
N ALA A 206 4.74 4.93 3.50
CA ALA A 206 5.52 5.59 2.46
C ALA A 206 5.63 4.67 1.24
N ILE A 207 5.45 5.25 0.05
CA ILE A 207 5.65 4.51 -1.20
C ILE A 207 7.10 4.00 -1.30
N MET A 208 8.01 4.67 -0.59
CA MET A 208 9.43 4.34 -0.46
C MET A 208 9.72 3.34 0.67
N HIS A 209 8.71 2.76 1.32
CA HIS A 209 8.92 1.71 2.32
C HIS A 209 8.96 0.33 1.65
N TYR A 210 9.86 -0.54 2.11
CA TYR A 210 9.83 -1.97 1.79
C TYR A 210 8.60 -2.69 2.33
N SER A 211 8.23 -3.80 1.69
CA SER A 211 7.23 -4.72 2.24
C SER A 211 7.77 -5.48 3.46
N LYS A 212 6.86 -6.09 4.23
CA LYS A 212 7.21 -6.92 5.41
C LYS A 212 8.19 -8.06 5.09
N THR A 213 8.16 -8.59 3.86
CA THR A 213 8.92 -9.78 3.43
C THR A 213 10.03 -9.46 2.44
N ALA A 214 10.40 -8.17 2.28
CA ALA A 214 11.45 -7.76 1.36
C ALA A 214 12.74 -8.58 1.56
N PHE A 215 13.26 -9.14 0.47
CA PHE A 215 14.45 -10.01 0.44
C PHE A 215 14.43 -11.23 1.39
N SER A 216 13.26 -11.65 1.87
CA SER A 216 13.13 -12.85 2.68
C SER A 216 13.57 -14.10 1.90
N SER A 217 14.34 -14.97 2.55
CA SER A 217 14.74 -16.27 1.99
C SER A 217 13.78 -17.42 2.34
N ASN A 218 12.91 -17.21 3.32
CA ASN A 218 12.04 -18.23 3.90
C ASN A 218 10.56 -17.82 3.91
N GLY A 219 10.22 -16.71 3.25
CA GLY A 219 8.87 -16.13 3.20
C GLY A 219 8.42 -15.47 4.51
N GLN A 220 9.23 -15.52 5.57
CA GLN A 220 8.91 -14.88 6.86
C GLN A 220 9.25 -13.38 6.83
N PRO A 221 8.60 -12.55 7.67
CA PRO A 221 8.87 -11.12 7.72
C PRO A 221 10.34 -10.79 8.02
N THR A 222 10.92 -9.91 7.21
CA THR A 222 12.26 -9.31 7.43
C THR A 222 12.15 -7.96 8.13
N ILE A 223 10.97 -7.31 8.08
CA ILE A 223 10.67 -6.06 8.78
C ILE A 223 9.40 -6.25 9.62
N ILE A 224 9.51 -5.99 10.91
CA ILE A 224 8.39 -6.03 11.86
C ILE A 224 8.16 -4.62 12.43
N PRO A 225 7.00 -4.00 12.20
CA PRO A 225 6.62 -2.75 12.86
C PRO A 225 6.56 -2.91 14.38
N LEU A 226 7.02 -1.88 15.11
CA LEU A 226 6.93 -1.81 16.57
C LEU A 226 5.58 -1.24 17.02
N ASP A 227 4.92 -0.45 16.17
CA ASP A 227 3.52 -0.06 16.38
C ASP A 227 2.61 -1.25 16.02
N PRO A 228 1.86 -1.83 16.97
CA PRO A 228 0.97 -2.96 16.69
C PRO A 228 -0.15 -2.59 15.71
N ASN A 229 -0.47 -1.30 15.59
CA ASN A 229 -1.46 -0.83 14.64
C ASN A 229 -0.91 -0.78 13.21
N ALA A 230 0.41 -0.79 13.00
CA ALA A 230 1.01 -0.76 11.66
C ALA A 230 0.89 -2.12 10.94
N ILE A 231 -0.32 -2.41 10.45
CA ILE A 231 -0.67 -3.70 9.86
C ILE A 231 -0.22 -3.87 8.40
N GLN A 232 0.11 -2.78 7.69
CA GLN A 232 0.58 -2.81 6.30
C GLN A 232 1.91 -2.06 6.13
N LEU A 233 2.84 -2.64 5.36
CA LEU A 233 4.07 -2.00 4.89
C LEU A 233 4.25 -2.27 3.40
N GLY A 234 4.91 -1.34 2.70
CA GLY A 234 5.25 -1.50 1.29
C GLY A 234 4.06 -1.43 0.35
N GLN A 235 3.08 -0.57 0.68
CA GLN A 235 1.98 -0.26 -0.23
C GLN A 235 2.51 0.28 -1.58
N ARG A 236 1.76 0.01 -2.65
CA ARG A 236 2.02 0.53 -4.01
C ARG A 236 0.73 1.09 -4.64
N VAL A 237 -0.10 1.70 -3.80
CA VAL A 237 -1.33 2.44 -4.17
C VAL A 237 -0.95 3.80 -4.75
N GLY A 238 0.05 4.49 -4.18
CA GLY A 238 0.72 5.69 -4.72
C GLY A 238 1.35 6.54 -3.61
N LEU A 239 1.39 7.87 -3.72
CA LEU A 239 2.06 8.75 -2.75
C LEU A 239 1.23 8.96 -1.48
N SER A 240 1.72 8.47 -0.34
CA SER A 240 1.06 8.70 0.95
C SER A 240 0.94 10.19 1.26
N PRO A 241 0.02 10.61 2.14
CA PRO A 241 -0.03 12.00 2.61
C PRO A 241 1.31 12.52 3.18
N LEU A 242 2.15 11.65 3.75
CA LEU A 242 3.45 12.04 4.27
C LEU A 242 4.55 12.04 3.19
N ASP A 243 4.47 11.18 2.17
CA ASP A 243 5.32 11.28 0.96
C ASP A 243 5.10 12.65 0.30
N VAL A 244 3.83 13.04 0.14
CA VAL A 244 3.43 14.34 -0.43
C VAL A 244 3.96 15.49 0.42
N LYS A 245 3.79 15.42 1.74
CA LYS A 245 4.32 16.44 2.67
C LYS A 245 5.83 16.55 2.59
N GLN A 246 6.54 15.44 2.49
CA GLN A 246 8.00 15.45 2.40
C GLN A 246 8.48 16.04 1.07
N ALA A 247 7.79 15.73 -0.04
CA ALA A 247 8.02 16.36 -1.34
C ALA A 247 7.72 17.86 -1.34
N ASP A 248 6.62 18.29 -0.70
CA ASP A 248 6.28 19.70 -0.52
C ASP A 248 7.39 20.46 0.22
N LEU A 249 7.92 19.89 1.30
CA LEU A 249 9.02 20.48 2.06
C LEU A 249 10.34 20.49 1.26
N LEU A 250 10.64 19.41 0.55
CA LEU A 250 11.89 19.25 -0.22
C LEU A 250 11.96 20.23 -1.39
N TYR A 251 10.86 20.34 -2.15
CA TYR A 251 10.75 21.22 -3.32
C TYR A 251 10.15 22.60 -3.01
N LYS A 252 9.78 22.85 -1.74
CA LYS A 252 9.19 24.10 -1.25
C LYS A 252 7.92 24.49 -2.02
N CYS A 253 7.04 23.51 -2.21
CA CYS A 253 5.81 23.67 -2.99
C CYS A 253 4.76 24.55 -2.28
N ASN A 254 4.82 24.69 -0.95
CA ASN A 254 3.87 25.47 -0.14
C ASN A 254 2.40 25.06 -0.37
N GLY A 255 2.15 23.76 -0.54
CA GLY A 255 0.83 23.17 -0.80
C GLY A 255 0.29 23.40 -2.21
N GLN A 256 1.09 23.95 -3.13
CA GLN A 256 0.69 24.13 -4.53
C GLN A 256 0.87 22.84 -5.33
N THR A 257 -0.06 22.59 -6.25
CA THR A 257 0.03 21.47 -7.20
C THR A 257 -0.04 21.96 -8.64
N THR A 258 0.61 21.26 -9.57
CA THR A 258 0.63 21.66 -10.99
C THR A 258 -0.63 21.20 -11.73
N ARG A 259 -1.37 20.27 -11.13
CA ARG A 259 -2.66 19.80 -11.61
C ARG A 259 -3.66 19.75 -10.45
N PRO A 260 -4.59 20.72 -10.34
CA PRO A 260 -5.63 20.66 -9.33
C PRO A 260 -6.49 19.40 -9.53
N LEU A 261 -6.65 18.61 -8.48
CA LEU A 261 -7.59 17.48 -8.49
C LEU A 261 -9.00 18.01 -8.82
N THR A 262 -9.71 17.37 -9.76
CA THR A 262 -11.16 17.46 -9.76
C THR A 262 -11.63 16.76 -8.48
N PRO A 263 -12.32 17.44 -7.55
CA PRO A 263 -12.76 16.79 -6.32
C PRO A 263 -13.81 15.74 -6.71
N ILE A 264 -13.42 14.47 -6.79
CA ILE A 264 -14.37 13.38 -6.53
C ILE A 264 -14.57 13.48 -5.03
N LYS A 265 -15.56 14.26 -4.61
CA LYS A 265 -15.81 14.48 -3.20
C LYS A 265 -16.34 13.15 -2.63
N PRO A 266 -15.58 12.46 -1.77
CA PRO A 266 -16.18 11.39 -0.99
C PRO A 266 -17.28 12.02 -0.14
N ASN A 267 -18.38 11.30 0.08
CA ASN A 267 -19.42 11.72 1.01
C ASN A 267 -19.24 10.90 2.30
N PRO A 268 -18.36 11.33 3.22
CA PRO A 268 -18.15 10.61 4.46
C PRO A 268 -19.44 10.60 5.28
N PRO A 269 -19.61 9.60 6.16
CA PRO A 269 -20.78 9.48 6.99
C PRO A 269 -20.79 10.61 8.03
N PRO A 270 -21.98 10.95 8.58
CA PRO A 270 -22.06 11.91 9.67
C PRO A 270 -21.17 11.47 10.86
N PRO A 271 -20.37 12.37 11.44
CA PRO A 271 -19.58 12.04 12.61
C PRO A 271 -20.50 11.76 13.80
N GLY A 272 -20.18 10.72 14.57
CA GLY A 272 -20.98 10.29 15.71
C GLY A 272 -20.24 9.26 16.57
N PRO A 273 -20.69 9.01 17.82
CA PRO A 273 -20.02 8.10 18.75
C PRO A 273 -20.06 6.62 18.31
N ASP A 274 -20.96 6.29 17.38
CA ASP A 274 -21.11 4.96 16.79
C ASP A 274 -20.83 4.96 15.28
N THR A 275 -20.20 6.03 14.77
CA THR A 275 -19.72 6.09 13.38
C THR A 275 -18.37 5.39 13.29
N CYS A 276 -18.19 4.56 12.27
CA CYS A 276 -16.95 3.87 11.97
C CYS A 276 -16.66 3.88 10.47
N THR A 277 -15.59 4.57 10.08
CA THR A 277 -15.07 4.63 8.71
C THR A 277 -13.86 3.72 8.51
N PHE A 278 -13.42 3.04 9.58
CA PHE A 278 -12.19 2.25 9.61
C PHE A 278 -10.89 3.00 9.24
N ASP A 279 -10.89 4.31 9.01
CA ASP A 279 -9.70 5.08 8.58
C ASP A 279 -8.56 5.17 9.61
N ILE A 280 -8.83 4.79 10.85
CA ILE A 280 -7.81 4.71 11.88
C ILE A 280 -7.21 3.32 11.84
N MET A 281 -5.99 3.24 11.30
CA MET A 281 -5.22 2.01 11.19
C MET A 281 -5.15 1.27 12.55
N GLY A 282 -5.56 0.00 12.58
CA GLY A 282 -5.60 -0.84 13.79
C GLY A 282 -6.84 -0.66 14.69
N ASP A 283 -7.68 0.35 14.43
CA ASP A 283 -8.91 0.59 15.19
C ASP A 283 -10.14 0.12 14.39
N LEU A 284 -10.89 -0.80 14.99
CA LEU A 284 -12.15 -1.30 14.44
C LEU A 284 -13.37 -0.64 15.10
N CYS A 285 -13.21 0.51 15.77
CA CYS A 285 -14.29 1.27 16.42
C CYS A 285 -15.10 0.46 17.46
N GLY A 286 -14.44 -0.52 18.10
CA GLY A 286 -15.07 -1.44 19.05
C GLY A 286 -15.75 -2.65 18.41
N PHE A 287 -15.66 -2.83 17.08
CA PHE A 287 -15.94 -4.11 16.46
C PHE A 287 -14.84 -5.12 16.76
N VAL A 288 -15.21 -6.40 16.80
CA VAL A 288 -14.30 -7.53 17.05
C VAL A 288 -14.61 -8.66 16.05
N ASN A 289 -13.55 -9.29 15.53
CA ASN A 289 -13.72 -10.58 14.86
C ASN A 289 -14.05 -11.65 15.90
N ILE A 290 -14.94 -12.59 15.54
CA ILE A 290 -15.41 -13.62 16.46
C ILE A 290 -14.55 -14.86 16.35
N ASP A 291 -13.95 -15.27 17.47
CA ASP A 291 -13.22 -16.53 17.54
C ASP A 291 -14.12 -17.75 17.24
N GLY A 292 -13.58 -18.70 16.49
CA GLY A 292 -14.24 -19.99 16.21
C GLY A 292 -15.06 -20.02 14.92
N ASP A 293 -15.14 -18.92 14.18
CA ASP A 293 -15.50 -18.94 12.76
C ASP A 293 -14.29 -19.38 11.89
N GLN A 294 -14.46 -19.41 10.57
CA GLN A 294 -13.45 -19.99 9.67
C GLN A 294 -12.34 -19.01 9.29
N PHE A 295 -12.61 -17.70 9.35
CA PHE A 295 -11.66 -16.63 9.02
C PHE A 295 -12.17 -15.24 9.40
N ASP A 296 -11.25 -14.26 9.40
CA ASP A 296 -11.54 -12.91 9.90
C ASP A 296 -11.76 -11.86 8.80
N TRP A 297 -12.48 -10.80 9.16
CA TRP A 297 -12.47 -9.53 8.44
C TRP A 297 -11.12 -8.85 8.64
N THR A 298 -10.56 -8.34 7.55
CA THR A 298 -9.25 -7.68 7.53
C THR A 298 -9.41 -6.22 7.14
N GLN A 299 -8.72 -5.34 7.85
CA GLN A 299 -8.64 -3.92 7.50
C GLN A 299 -7.62 -3.74 6.36
N LEU A 300 -7.98 -2.99 5.32
CA LEU A 300 -7.15 -2.83 4.13
C LEU A 300 -7.15 -1.40 3.61
N LEU A 301 -5.96 -0.95 3.22
CA LEU A 301 -5.76 0.27 2.46
C LEU A 301 -5.61 -0.04 0.96
N GLY A 302 -6.39 0.66 0.14
CA GLY A 302 -6.31 0.59 -1.30
C GLY A 302 -7.07 -0.59 -1.91
N LYS A 303 -6.47 -1.28 -2.88
CA LYS A 303 -7.15 -2.34 -3.63
C LYS A 303 -7.03 -3.68 -2.92
N THR A 304 -8.13 -4.44 -2.90
CA THR A 304 -8.13 -5.87 -2.54
C THR A 304 -7.03 -6.66 -3.28
N PRO A 305 -6.32 -7.59 -2.60
CA PRO A 305 -5.22 -8.33 -3.22
C PRO A 305 -5.64 -9.17 -4.42
N SER A 306 -6.85 -9.74 -4.35
CA SER A 306 -7.34 -10.64 -5.38
C SER A 306 -7.87 -9.89 -6.62
N GLY A 307 -7.67 -10.48 -7.80
CA GLY A 307 -8.00 -9.84 -9.08
C GLY A 307 -9.47 -10.01 -9.45
N LYS A 308 -10.05 -8.99 -10.12
CA LYS A 308 -11.43 -9.00 -10.67
C LYS A 308 -12.53 -9.17 -9.60
N THR A 309 -12.25 -8.72 -8.38
CA THR A 309 -13.20 -8.66 -7.27
C THR A 309 -12.80 -7.54 -6.32
N GLY A 310 -13.66 -7.25 -5.34
CA GLY A 310 -13.45 -6.24 -4.30
C GLY A 310 -13.32 -4.79 -4.80
N PRO A 311 -13.27 -3.82 -3.88
CA PRO A 311 -13.07 -2.42 -4.21
C PRO A 311 -11.60 -2.10 -4.54
N ALA A 312 -11.40 -0.98 -5.25
CA ALA A 312 -10.09 -0.42 -5.55
C ALA A 312 -9.61 0.64 -4.53
N ALA A 313 -10.53 1.11 -3.69
CA ALA A 313 -10.39 2.22 -2.76
C ALA A 313 -11.54 2.15 -1.75
N ASP A 314 -11.37 2.75 -0.57
CA ASP A 314 -12.46 2.89 0.41
C ASP A 314 -13.57 3.81 -0.11
N HIS A 315 -14.67 3.89 0.63
CA HIS A 315 -15.76 4.82 0.33
C HIS A 315 -15.51 6.22 0.95
N THR A 316 -14.92 6.30 2.14
CA THR A 316 -14.80 7.52 2.95
C THR A 316 -13.85 8.57 2.39
N THR A 317 -12.65 8.19 1.98
CA THR A 317 -11.59 9.11 1.53
C THR A 317 -10.98 8.73 0.17
N GLY A 318 -11.50 7.66 -0.43
CA GLY A 318 -11.05 7.01 -1.63
C GLY A 318 -9.77 6.20 -1.41
N ARG A 319 -8.76 6.54 -2.21
CA ARG A 319 -7.54 5.73 -2.33
C ARG A 319 -6.68 5.64 -1.06
N TRP A 320 -6.87 6.55 -0.11
CA TRP A 320 -6.09 6.66 1.12
C TRP A 320 -6.86 6.27 2.37
N GLY A 321 -8.11 5.87 2.19
CA GLY A 321 -8.94 5.40 3.29
C GLY A 321 -8.86 3.90 3.46
N TRP A 322 -9.31 3.47 4.62
CA TRP A 322 -9.31 2.08 5.01
C TRP A 322 -10.73 1.56 5.07
N PHE A 323 -10.92 0.30 4.71
CA PHE A 323 -12.19 -0.39 4.85
C PHE A 323 -11.95 -1.79 5.41
N LEU A 324 -13.02 -2.47 5.81
CA LEU A 324 -12.95 -3.88 6.16
C LEU A 324 -13.36 -4.74 4.97
N TYR A 325 -12.67 -5.86 4.76
CA TYR A 325 -13.03 -6.84 3.75
C TYR A 325 -12.74 -8.27 4.17
N ILE A 326 -13.36 -9.20 3.45
CA ILE A 326 -13.07 -10.63 3.52
C ILE A 326 -12.28 -11.03 2.26
N GLU A 327 -11.18 -11.77 2.43
CA GLU A 327 -10.37 -12.30 1.33
C GLU A 327 -10.84 -13.72 0.98
N ALA A 328 -11.38 -13.90 -0.22
CA ALA A 328 -12.00 -15.16 -0.65
C ALA A 328 -10.98 -16.18 -1.22
N SER A 329 -9.73 -15.79 -1.44
CA SER A 329 -8.68 -16.65 -1.97
C SER A 329 -8.32 -17.83 -1.04
N ILE A 330 -7.53 -18.76 -1.57
CA ILE A 330 -6.99 -19.90 -0.80
C ILE A 330 -6.31 -19.38 0.48
N PRO A 331 -6.53 -20.02 1.65
CA PRO A 331 -7.08 -21.37 1.86
C PRO A 331 -8.60 -21.45 2.07
N ARG A 332 -9.35 -20.36 1.87
CA ARG A 332 -10.79 -20.33 2.10
C ARG A 332 -11.55 -21.30 1.20
N LYS A 333 -12.63 -21.88 1.72
CA LYS A 333 -13.53 -22.85 1.07
C LYS A 333 -14.94 -22.30 0.99
N GLU A 334 -15.71 -22.82 0.04
CA GLU A 334 -17.11 -22.43 -0.13
C GLU A 334 -17.89 -22.67 1.16
N GLY A 335 -18.62 -21.65 1.61
CA GLY A 335 -19.38 -21.68 2.86
C GLY A 335 -18.58 -21.29 4.11
N ASP A 336 -17.27 -21.06 4.01
CA ASP A 336 -16.51 -20.45 5.11
C ASP A 336 -17.13 -19.09 5.47
N THR A 337 -17.21 -18.81 6.76
CA THR A 337 -17.85 -17.60 7.30
C THR A 337 -16.85 -16.76 8.09
N ALA A 338 -17.00 -15.45 7.98
CA ALA A 338 -16.31 -14.43 8.77
C ALA A 338 -17.33 -13.52 9.47
N ILE A 339 -17.22 -13.37 10.79
CA ILE A 339 -18.19 -12.68 11.62
C ILE A 339 -17.50 -11.51 12.34
N LEU A 340 -17.89 -10.29 11.98
CA LEU A 340 -17.51 -9.08 12.69
C LEU A 340 -18.65 -8.62 13.59
N ARG A 341 -18.45 -8.61 14.90
CA ARG A 341 -19.45 -8.21 15.89
C ARG A 341 -19.16 -6.84 16.47
N SER A 342 -20.19 -6.02 16.65
CA SER A 342 -20.07 -4.72 17.29
C SER A 342 -19.79 -4.82 18.79
N LYS A 343 -19.36 -3.71 19.38
CA LYS A 343 -19.55 -3.45 20.82
C LYS A 343 -21.04 -3.55 21.19
N ALA A 344 -21.33 -3.71 22.48
CA ALA A 344 -22.70 -3.67 22.96
C ALA A 344 -23.28 -2.24 22.83
N TYR A 345 -24.45 -2.13 22.22
CA TYR A 345 -25.23 -0.90 22.16
C TYR A 345 -26.33 -0.91 23.23
N ALA A 346 -26.68 0.27 23.73
CA ALA A 346 -27.80 0.44 24.64
C ALA A 346 -29.13 0.09 23.95
N SER A 347 -30.13 -0.31 24.75
CA SER A 347 -31.49 -0.55 24.26
C SER A 347 -32.03 0.64 23.47
N THR A 348 -32.80 0.38 22.41
CA THR A 348 -33.36 1.42 21.54
C THR A 348 -34.85 1.18 21.27
N THR A 349 -35.61 2.25 21.06
CA THR A 349 -37.02 2.16 20.64
C THR A 349 -37.16 2.07 19.12
N GLU A 350 -36.39 2.86 18.37
CA GLU A 350 -36.32 2.83 16.90
C GLU A 350 -34.94 3.38 16.49
N ARG A 351 -34.19 2.65 15.66
CA ARG A 351 -32.87 3.07 15.15
C ARG A 351 -32.63 2.48 13.77
N CYS A 352 -32.00 3.25 12.88
CA CYS A 352 -31.58 2.77 11.56
C CYS A 352 -30.06 2.61 11.55
N LEU A 353 -29.59 1.43 11.13
CA LEU A 353 -28.20 1.17 10.80
C LEU A 353 -27.98 1.52 9.33
N HIS A 354 -26.94 2.30 9.05
CA HIS A 354 -26.47 2.61 7.71
C HIS A 354 -25.06 2.09 7.54
N PHE A 355 -24.76 1.51 6.39
CA PHE A 355 -23.40 1.14 6.03
C PHE A 355 -23.25 1.09 4.52
N TYR A 356 -22.02 1.16 4.04
CA TYR A 356 -21.68 0.92 2.65
C TYR A 356 -21.06 -0.47 2.51
N TYR A 357 -21.39 -1.14 1.40
CA TYR A 357 -20.83 -2.44 1.07
C TYR A 357 -20.38 -2.47 -0.40
N HIS A 358 -19.41 -3.33 -0.70
CA HIS A 358 -18.94 -3.61 -2.05
C HIS A 358 -18.93 -5.12 -2.28
N MET A 359 -19.62 -5.56 -3.33
CA MET A 359 -19.81 -6.97 -3.67
C MET A 359 -19.65 -7.16 -5.19
N TYR A 360 -18.40 -7.22 -5.66
CA TYR A 360 -18.07 -7.35 -7.07
C TYR A 360 -17.28 -8.63 -7.33
N GLY A 361 -17.71 -9.46 -8.27
CA GLY A 361 -16.96 -10.65 -8.68
C GLY A 361 -17.84 -11.83 -9.04
N LYS A 362 -17.27 -12.81 -9.76
CA LYS A 362 -18.03 -13.97 -10.25
C LYS A 362 -18.48 -14.91 -9.13
N ASN A 363 -17.75 -14.95 -8.02
CA ASN A 363 -17.88 -15.96 -6.98
C ASN A 363 -18.31 -15.36 -5.64
N ILE A 364 -18.96 -14.19 -5.65
CA ILE A 364 -19.45 -13.54 -4.44
C ILE A 364 -20.46 -14.46 -3.74
N GLY A 365 -20.23 -14.71 -2.46
CA GLY A 365 -21.15 -15.46 -1.61
C GLY A 365 -22.26 -14.54 -1.07
N SER A 366 -22.28 -14.29 0.23
CA SER A 366 -23.30 -13.44 0.85
C SER A 366 -22.77 -12.53 1.94
N LEU A 367 -23.44 -11.41 2.14
CA LEU A 367 -23.29 -10.53 3.29
C LEU A 367 -24.61 -10.46 4.03
N SER A 368 -24.61 -10.70 5.34
CA SER A 368 -25.79 -10.54 6.19
C SER A 368 -25.50 -9.61 7.37
N VAL A 369 -26.54 -8.94 7.85
CA VAL A 369 -26.54 -8.24 9.14
C VAL A 369 -27.44 -9.01 10.09
N THR A 370 -26.89 -9.41 11.23
CA THR A 370 -27.61 -10.08 12.29
C THR A 370 -27.70 -9.22 13.54
N HIS A 371 -28.69 -9.50 14.38
CA HIS A 371 -28.96 -8.81 15.63
C HIS A 371 -29.22 -9.82 16.75
N SER A 372 -28.64 -9.60 17.92
CA SER A 372 -28.87 -10.43 19.10
C SER A 372 -28.94 -9.57 20.36
N LEU A 373 -29.83 -9.93 21.29
CA LEU A 373 -29.86 -9.33 22.62
C LEU A 373 -28.70 -9.88 23.46
N ILE A 374 -28.06 -9.03 24.26
CA ILE A 374 -27.01 -9.48 25.20
C ILE A 374 -27.58 -10.49 26.23
N SER A 375 -28.86 -10.35 26.57
CA SER A 375 -29.56 -11.25 27.49
C SER A 375 -29.92 -12.61 26.88
N ASP A 376 -29.92 -12.73 25.55
CA ASP A 376 -30.24 -13.96 24.82
C ASP A 376 -29.40 -14.07 23.54
N PRO A 377 -28.07 -14.28 23.67
CA PRO A 377 -27.16 -14.27 22.53
C PRO A 377 -27.35 -15.45 21.58
N ALA A 378 -28.07 -16.50 22.00
CA ALA A 378 -28.38 -17.66 21.17
C ALA A 378 -29.51 -17.37 20.16
N ASN A 379 -30.32 -16.35 20.40
CA ASN A 379 -31.43 -15.94 19.55
C ASN A 379 -30.99 -14.82 18.61
N GLU A 380 -30.18 -15.19 17.62
CA GLU A 380 -29.68 -14.28 16.60
C GLU A 380 -30.69 -14.15 15.44
N GLN A 381 -31.05 -12.91 15.10
CA GLN A 381 -32.02 -12.59 14.05
C GLN A 381 -31.31 -12.00 12.83
N GLU A 382 -31.51 -12.57 11.64
CA GLU A 382 -31.03 -11.98 10.37
C GLU A 382 -31.97 -10.82 9.97
N LEU A 383 -31.45 -9.60 9.99
CA LEU A 383 -32.21 -8.38 9.66
C LEU A 383 -32.09 -7.99 8.19
N TRP A 384 -30.96 -8.34 7.57
CA TRP A 384 -30.66 -7.98 6.18
C TRP A 384 -29.72 -9.01 5.57
N LYS A 385 -29.87 -9.25 4.26
CA LYS A 385 -29.01 -10.13 3.49
C LYS A 385 -28.89 -9.69 2.03
N MET A 386 -27.68 -9.81 1.49
CA MET A 386 -27.40 -9.65 0.07
C MET A 386 -26.59 -10.85 -0.46
N LEU A 387 -26.87 -11.24 -1.71
CA LEU A 387 -26.29 -12.41 -2.36
C LEU A 387 -25.60 -12.02 -3.67
N GLY A 388 -24.44 -12.61 -3.93
CA GLY A 388 -23.80 -12.54 -5.24
C GLY A 388 -23.37 -11.14 -5.67
N ASN A 389 -22.99 -11.02 -6.95
CA ASN A 389 -22.45 -9.79 -7.52
C ASN A 389 -23.48 -8.66 -7.59
N GLN A 390 -23.12 -7.51 -7.02
CA GLN A 390 -23.89 -6.26 -7.02
C GLN A 390 -23.28 -5.18 -7.93
N GLY A 391 -22.14 -5.48 -8.57
CA GLY A 391 -21.43 -4.56 -9.46
C GLY A 391 -20.22 -3.90 -8.79
N ASN A 392 -19.40 -3.22 -9.58
CA ASN A 392 -18.15 -2.61 -9.11
C ASN A 392 -18.39 -1.17 -8.61
N ALA A 393 -19.17 -1.04 -7.55
CA ALA A 393 -19.43 0.22 -6.86
C ALA A 393 -19.73 -0.01 -5.39
N TRP A 394 -19.42 0.98 -4.55
CA TRP A 394 -19.89 1.03 -3.17
C TRP A 394 -21.40 1.32 -3.17
N ILE A 395 -22.17 0.53 -2.43
CA ILE A 395 -23.63 0.60 -2.35
C ILE A 395 -24.02 0.80 -0.89
N ARG A 396 -24.94 1.73 -0.61
CA ARG A 396 -25.48 1.93 0.74
C ARG A 396 -26.57 0.90 1.06
N ALA A 397 -26.51 0.33 2.25
CA ALA A 397 -27.58 -0.42 2.87
C ALA A 397 -28.14 0.35 4.08
N ASP A 398 -29.46 0.33 4.21
CA ASP A 398 -30.21 0.91 5.31
C ASP A 398 -30.97 -0.25 6.00
N VAL A 399 -30.69 -0.52 7.28
CA VAL A 399 -31.20 -1.69 8.02
C VAL A 399 -31.94 -1.23 9.28
N GLN A 400 -33.25 -1.51 9.31
CA GLN A 400 -34.09 -1.17 10.45
C GLN A 400 -33.76 -2.09 11.64
N LEU A 401 -33.36 -1.51 12.77
CA LEU A 401 -33.15 -2.26 13.99
C LEU A 401 -34.46 -2.43 14.78
N PRO A 402 -34.71 -3.60 15.38
CA PRO A 402 -35.89 -3.82 16.20
C PRO A 402 -35.81 -3.01 17.50
N ALA A 403 -36.98 -2.66 18.05
CA ALA A 403 -37.06 -2.11 19.39
C ALA A 403 -36.58 -3.14 20.41
N THR A 404 -35.70 -2.74 21.33
CA THR A 404 -35.12 -3.62 22.34
C THR A 404 -35.33 -3.07 23.75
N SER A 405 -35.59 -3.96 24.70
CA SER A 405 -35.69 -3.63 26.13
C SER A 405 -34.40 -3.96 26.90
N SER A 406 -33.37 -4.42 26.20
CA SER A 406 -32.06 -4.82 26.74
C SER A 406 -30.95 -4.41 25.75
N PRO A 407 -29.70 -4.24 26.21
CA PRO A 407 -28.57 -4.02 25.33
C PRO A 407 -28.46 -5.11 24.25
N TYR A 408 -27.95 -4.73 23.08
CA TYR A 408 -27.86 -5.61 21.91
C TYR A 408 -26.53 -5.47 21.19
N THR A 409 -26.25 -6.42 20.29
CA THR A 409 -25.13 -6.37 19.34
C THR A 409 -25.65 -6.58 17.93
N ILE A 410 -24.91 -6.05 16.96
CA ILE A 410 -25.06 -6.41 15.55
C ILE A 410 -23.83 -7.17 15.08
N SER A 411 -24.00 -8.07 14.12
CA SER A 411 -22.87 -8.72 13.45
C SER A 411 -22.99 -8.60 11.93
N PHE A 412 -21.86 -8.35 11.27
CA PHE A 412 -21.72 -8.48 9.82
C PHE A 412 -21.16 -9.87 9.53
N VAL A 413 -21.92 -10.66 8.78
CA VAL A 413 -21.60 -12.05 8.47
C VAL A 413 -21.29 -12.16 6.98
N GLY A 414 -20.01 -12.31 6.65
CA GLY A 414 -19.53 -12.55 5.31
C GLY A 414 -19.40 -14.05 5.06
N VAL A 415 -20.00 -14.56 4.00
CA VAL A 415 -19.88 -15.96 3.57
C VAL A 415 -19.16 -16.02 2.24
N ARG A 416 -18.09 -16.82 2.20
CA ARG A 416 -17.28 -17.01 1.01
C ARG A 416 -18.01 -17.89 -0.01
N GLY A 417 -18.06 -17.45 -1.26
CA GLY A 417 -18.68 -18.22 -2.34
C GLY A 417 -17.77 -19.32 -2.90
N ASN A 418 -18.10 -19.80 -4.11
CA ASN A 418 -17.49 -20.98 -4.72
C ASN A 418 -16.16 -20.72 -5.47
N GLY A 419 -15.46 -19.62 -5.19
CA GLY A 419 -14.21 -19.26 -5.85
C GLY A 419 -13.59 -17.98 -5.29
N TYR A 420 -12.39 -17.64 -5.79
CA TYR A 420 -11.58 -16.55 -5.23
C TYR A 420 -12.07 -15.15 -5.63
N MET A 421 -12.84 -15.00 -6.72
CA MET A 421 -13.38 -13.70 -7.15
C MET A 421 -14.62 -13.33 -6.33
N GLY A 422 -14.48 -13.35 -5.01
CA GLY A 422 -15.58 -13.33 -4.04
C GLY A 422 -15.36 -12.41 -2.85
N ASP A 423 -14.45 -11.44 -2.96
CA ASP A 423 -14.16 -10.49 -1.88
C ASP A 423 -15.38 -9.59 -1.63
N ILE A 424 -15.73 -9.43 -0.35
CA ILE A 424 -16.81 -8.56 0.11
C ILE A 424 -16.18 -7.53 1.03
N ALA A 425 -16.53 -6.25 0.85
CA ALA A 425 -16.07 -5.17 1.70
C ALA A 425 -17.23 -4.41 2.34
N ILE A 426 -16.99 -3.85 3.52
CA ILE A 426 -17.87 -2.94 4.24
C ILE A 426 -17.09 -1.70 4.66
N ASP A 427 -17.79 -0.57 4.69
CA ASP A 427 -17.26 0.72 5.08
C ASP A 427 -18.37 1.63 5.61
N ASP A 428 -18.01 2.75 6.23
CA ASP A 428 -18.91 3.84 6.61
C ASP A 428 -20.15 3.38 7.39
N ILE A 429 -19.93 2.70 8.50
CA ILE A 429 -20.98 2.28 9.43
C ILE A 429 -21.40 3.49 10.28
N TYR A 430 -22.69 3.81 10.30
CA TYR A 430 -23.24 4.82 11.21
C TYR A 430 -24.70 4.54 11.51
N PHE A 431 -25.25 5.28 12.46
CA PHE A 431 -26.63 5.09 12.90
C PHE A 431 -27.38 6.41 12.96
N THR A 432 -28.69 6.35 12.71
CA THR A 432 -29.63 7.43 12.99
C THR A 432 -30.75 6.93 13.90
N ASP A 433 -31.28 7.82 14.74
CA ASP A 433 -32.44 7.50 15.56
C ASP A 433 -33.72 7.60 14.72
N GLY A 434 -34.64 6.66 14.94
CA GLY A 434 -35.88 6.56 14.17
C GLY A 434 -35.83 5.47 13.10
N ARG A 435 -36.74 5.60 12.13
CA ARG A 435 -36.88 4.62 11.05
C ARG A 435 -35.95 4.90 9.89
N CYS A 436 -35.51 3.82 9.24
CA CYS A 436 -35.13 3.86 7.83
C CYS A 436 -36.39 4.16 6.98
#